data_AF-Q9NSC5-F1
#
_entry.id   AF-Q9NSC5-F1
#
_cell.length_a   1.000
_cell.length_b   1.000
_cell.length_c   1.000
_cell.angle_alpha   90.00
_cell.angle_beta   90.00
_cell.angle_gamma   90.00
#
_symmetry.space_group_name_H-M   'P 1'
#
loop_
_entity.id
_entity.type
_entity.pdbx_description
1 polymer ?
#
loop_
_entity_poly.entity_id
_entity_poly.type
_entity_poly.pdbx_seq_one_letter_code
_entity_poly.pdbx_strand_id
1 'polypeptide(L)'
;MSTAREQPIFSTRAHVFQIDPATKRNWIPAGKHALTVSYFYDATRNVYRIISIGGAKAIINSTVTPNMTFTKTSQKFGQWADSRANTVYGLGFASEQHLTQFAEKFQEVKEAARLAREKSQDGGELTSPALGLASHQVPPSPLVSANGPGEEKLFRSQSADAPGPTERERLKKMLSEGSVGEVQWEAEFFALQDSNNKLAGALREANAAAAQWRQQLEAQRAEAERLRQRVAELEAQAASEVTPTGEKEGLGQGQSLEQLEALVQTKDQEIQTLKSQTGGPREALEAAEREETQQKVQDLETRNAELEHQLRAMERSLEEARAERERARAEVGRAAQLLDVSLFELSELREGLARLAEAAP
;
A
#
# COMPACT_ATOMS: atom_id res chain seq x y z
N MET A 1 -9.62 13.16 -30.99
CA MET A 1 -8.87 11.90 -30.89
C MET A 1 -9.81 10.85 -30.33
N SER A 2 -10.12 9.82 -31.12
CA SER A 2 -10.97 8.71 -30.69
C SER A 2 -10.25 7.93 -29.60
N THR A 3 -10.55 8.20 -28.33
CA THR A 3 -10.01 7.43 -27.20
C THR A 3 -10.43 5.98 -27.38
N ALA A 4 -9.46 5.11 -27.64
CA ALA A 4 -9.68 3.67 -27.70
C ALA A 4 -10.47 3.25 -26.44
N ARG A 5 -11.56 2.51 -26.65
CA ARG A 5 -12.41 1.99 -25.55
C ARG A 5 -11.50 1.33 -24.51
N GLU A 6 -11.66 1.71 -23.25
CA GLU A 6 -10.94 1.18 -22.09
C GLU A 6 -10.92 -0.36 -22.18
N GLN A 7 -9.74 -0.97 -22.39
CA GLN A 7 -9.62 -2.42 -22.50
C GLN A 7 -9.50 -3.04 -21.11
N PRO A 8 -10.15 -4.18 -20.86
CA PRO A 8 -10.02 -4.86 -19.58
C PRO A 8 -8.60 -5.42 -19.44
N ILE A 9 -7.99 -5.22 -18.27
CA ILE A 9 -6.69 -5.79 -17.88
C ILE A 9 -6.82 -7.31 -17.70
N PHE A 10 -7.96 -7.73 -17.16
CA PHE A 10 -8.29 -9.12 -16.90
C PHE A 10 -9.80 -9.27 -16.90
N SER A 11 -10.30 -10.40 -17.38
CA SER A 11 -11.73 -10.73 -17.39
C SER A 11 -11.95 -12.19 -16.99
N THR A 12 -12.99 -12.45 -16.20
CA THR A 12 -13.41 -13.80 -15.82
C THR A 12 -14.94 -13.89 -15.73
N ARG A 13 -15.48 -15.10 -15.54
CA ARG A 13 -16.93 -15.36 -15.41
C ARG A 13 -17.26 -15.80 -13.99
N ALA A 14 -18.21 -15.12 -13.35
CA ALA A 14 -18.65 -15.44 -12.00
C ALA A 14 -20.14 -15.09 -11.79
N HIS A 15 -20.80 -15.80 -10.88
CA HIS A 15 -22.09 -15.36 -10.34
C HIS A 15 -21.84 -14.25 -9.32
N VAL A 16 -22.54 -13.12 -9.48
CA VAL A 16 -22.35 -11.93 -8.65
C VAL A 16 -23.40 -11.91 -7.55
N PHE A 17 -22.95 -11.68 -6.32
CA PHE A 17 -23.77 -11.52 -5.13
C PHE A 17 -23.43 -10.21 -4.42
N GLN A 18 -24.36 -9.69 -3.64
CA GLN A 18 -24.15 -8.56 -2.74
C GLN A 18 -24.77 -8.87 -1.38
N ILE A 19 -24.19 -8.33 -0.31
CA ILE A 19 -24.85 -8.38 0.99
C ILE A 19 -26.07 -7.46 0.98
N ASP A 20 -27.20 -8.00 1.42
CA ASP A 20 -28.43 -7.26 1.61
C ASP A 20 -28.20 -6.03 2.50
N PRO A 21 -28.46 -4.80 2.03
CA PRO A 21 -28.27 -3.59 2.82
C PRO A 21 -29.17 -3.54 4.05
N ALA A 22 -30.33 -4.21 4.04
CA ALA A 22 -31.26 -4.22 5.17
C ALA A 22 -30.79 -5.15 6.30
N THR A 23 -30.41 -6.39 5.97
CA THR A 23 -30.06 -7.40 6.98
C THR A 23 -28.57 -7.44 7.31
N LYS A 24 -27.70 -6.91 6.44
CA LYS A 24 -26.23 -6.93 6.55
C LYS A 24 -25.62 -8.32 6.78
N ARG A 25 -26.37 -9.39 6.50
CA ARG A 25 -25.97 -10.79 6.73
C ARG A 25 -26.29 -11.71 5.56
N ASN A 26 -27.34 -11.45 4.80
CA ASN A 26 -27.79 -12.32 3.73
C ASN A 26 -27.15 -11.95 2.38
N TRP A 27 -26.78 -12.97 1.60
CA TRP A 27 -26.32 -12.81 0.21
C TRP A 27 -27.50 -12.77 -0.75
N ILE A 28 -27.58 -11.71 -1.55
CA ILE A 28 -28.58 -11.55 -2.61
C ILE A 28 -27.88 -11.70 -3.97
N PRO A 29 -28.38 -12.57 -4.86
CA PRO A 29 -27.85 -12.67 -6.22
C PRO A 29 -28.16 -11.39 -7.01
N ALA A 30 -27.15 -10.82 -7.65
CA ALA A 30 -27.28 -9.61 -8.45
C ALA A 30 -27.68 -9.89 -9.92
N GLY A 31 -27.76 -11.17 -10.30
CA GLY A 31 -28.21 -11.63 -11.61
C GLY A 31 -28.49 -13.14 -11.61
N LYS A 32 -29.25 -13.63 -12.59
CA LYS A 32 -29.62 -15.06 -12.71
C LYS A 32 -28.51 -15.96 -13.24
N HIS A 33 -27.55 -15.39 -13.96
CA HIS A 33 -26.49 -16.12 -14.64
C HIS A 33 -25.13 -15.53 -14.30
N ALA A 34 -24.07 -16.32 -14.53
CA ALA A 34 -22.72 -15.83 -14.45
C ALA A 34 -22.53 -14.64 -15.40
N LEU A 35 -21.93 -13.56 -14.90
CA LEU A 35 -21.59 -12.36 -15.65
C LEU A 35 -20.09 -12.30 -15.87
N THR A 36 -19.68 -11.51 -16.88
CA THR A 36 -18.26 -11.15 -17.04
C THR A 36 -17.91 -10.11 -15.97
N VAL A 37 -16.84 -10.38 -15.23
CA VAL A 37 -16.27 -9.49 -14.22
C VAL A 37 -14.84 -9.17 -14.64
N SER A 38 -14.52 -7.89 -14.74
CA SER A 38 -13.26 -7.45 -15.33
C SER A 38 -12.60 -6.36 -14.49
N TYR A 39 -11.27 -6.36 -14.49
CA TYR A 39 -10.48 -5.23 -13.99
C TYR A 39 -10.20 -4.26 -15.13
N PHE A 40 -10.37 -2.97 -14.88
CA PHE A 40 -10.11 -1.88 -15.81
C PHE A 40 -9.21 -0.83 -15.16
N TYR A 41 -8.49 -0.08 -15.99
CA TYR A 41 -7.73 1.09 -15.57
C TYR A 41 -8.30 2.34 -16.23
N ASP A 42 -8.87 3.21 -15.40
CA ASP A 42 -9.46 4.47 -15.81
C ASP A 42 -8.36 5.53 -15.83
N ALA A 43 -7.76 5.72 -17.00
CA ALA A 43 -6.67 6.67 -17.20
C ALA A 43 -7.07 8.13 -16.90
N THR A 44 -8.35 8.47 -17.02
CA THR A 44 -8.84 9.84 -16.75
C THR A 44 -8.80 10.14 -15.26
N ARG A 45 -9.15 9.14 -14.44
CA ARG A 45 -9.17 9.28 -12.98
C ARG A 45 -7.94 8.69 -12.30
N ASN A 46 -7.02 8.09 -13.05
CA ASN A 46 -5.84 7.39 -12.55
C ASN A 46 -6.19 6.37 -11.45
N VAL A 47 -7.23 5.56 -11.70
CA VAL A 47 -7.70 4.54 -10.75
C VAL A 47 -8.00 3.21 -11.42
N TYR A 48 -7.88 2.13 -10.66
CA TYR A 48 -8.28 0.80 -11.08
C TYR A 48 -9.70 0.48 -10.60
N ARG A 49 -10.45 -0.27 -11.41
CA ARG A 49 -11.85 -0.61 -11.12
C ARG A 49 -12.17 -2.05 -11.43
N ILE A 50 -13.04 -2.64 -10.63
CA ILE A 50 -13.74 -3.89 -10.92
C ILE A 50 -15.09 -3.52 -11.50
N ILE A 51 -15.38 -3.99 -12.71
CA ILE A 51 -16.61 -3.70 -13.44
C ILE A 51 -17.27 -5.00 -13.88
N SER A 52 -18.58 -5.09 -13.68
CA SER A 52 -19.42 -6.13 -14.26
C SER A 52 -20.74 -5.53 -14.72
N ILE A 53 -21.15 -5.88 -15.93
CA ILE A 53 -22.37 -5.37 -16.57
C ILE A 53 -23.37 -6.50 -16.71
N GLY A 54 -24.60 -6.27 -16.26
CA GLY A 54 -25.74 -7.17 -16.37
C GLY A 54 -26.85 -6.49 -17.17
N GLY A 55 -27.11 -6.96 -18.39
CA GLY A 55 -27.99 -6.25 -19.32
C GLY A 55 -27.46 -4.85 -19.63
N ALA A 56 -28.28 -3.82 -19.39
CA ALA A 56 -27.89 -2.41 -19.58
C ALA A 56 -27.36 -1.73 -18.31
N LYS A 57 -27.27 -2.45 -17.17
CA LYS A 57 -26.92 -1.88 -15.87
C LYS A 57 -25.53 -2.35 -15.41
N ALA A 58 -24.73 -1.43 -14.88
CA ALA A 58 -23.52 -1.78 -14.14
C ALA A 58 -23.93 -2.41 -12.79
N ILE A 59 -23.59 -3.69 -12.62
CA ILE A 59 -23.88 -4.48 -11.42
C ILE A 59 -22.76 -4.34 -10.39
N ILE A 60 -21.52 -4.33 -10.88
CA ILE A 60 -20.33 -4.01 -10.09
C ILE A 60 -19.68 -2.79 -10.72
N ASN A 61 -19.37 -1.83 -9.87
CA ASN A 61 -18.58 -0.67 -10.24
C ASN A 61 -17.75 -0.21 -9.03
N SER A 62 -16.73 -0.98 -8.72
CA SER A 62 -15.93 -0.83 -7.50
C SER A 62 -14.55 -0.27 -7.83
N THR A 63 -14.16 0.85 -7.21
CA THR A 63 -12.80 1.39 -7.34
C THR A 63 -11.88 0.68 -6.37
N VAL A 64 -10.82 0.04 -6.87
CA VAL A 64 -9.84 -0.66 -6.02
C VAL A 64 -9.00 0.35 -5.26
N THR A 65 -8.95 0.21 -3.94
CA THR A 65 -8.17 1.09 -3.04
C THR A 65 -7.08 0.28 -2.31
N PRO A 66 -5.97 0.91 -1.89
CA PRO A 66 -4.84 0.18 -1.29
C PRO A 66 -5.19 -0.63 -0.03
N ASN A 67 -6.22 -0.22 0.69
CA ASN A 67 -6.70 -0.85 1.92
C ASN A 67 -7.82 -1.86 1.71
N MET A 68 -8.28 -2.07 0.46
CA MET A 68 -9.27 -3.12 0.18
C MET A 68 -8.64 -4.51 0.29
N THR A 69 -9.44 -5.47 0.75
CA THR A 69 -9.05 -6.88 0.86
C THR A 69 -10.08 -7.76 0.17
N PHE A 70 -9.59 -8.67 -0.67
CA PHE A 70 -10.38 -9.77 -1.22
C PHE A 70 -10.16 -11.03 -0.39
N THR A 71 -11.21 -11.55 0.22
CA THR A 71 -11.17 -12.70 1.12
C THR A 71 -11.83 -13.91 0.45
N LYS A 72 -11.10 -15.02 0.34
CA LYS A 72 -11.67 -16.32 -0.07
C LYS A 72 -12.42 -16.92 1.12
N THR A 73 -13.72 -17.18 0.98
CA THR A 73 -14.58 -17.71 2.06
C THR A 73 -15.09 -19.12 1.79
N SER A 74 -14.88 -19.64 0.57
CA SER A 74 -15.00 -21.06 0.27
C SER A 74 -14.06 -21.43 -0.90
N GLN A 75 -14.07 -22.70 -1.31
CA GLN A 75 -13.26 -23.19 -2.43
C GLN A 75 -13.53 -22.44 -3.75
N LYS A 76 -14.75 -21.90 -3.95
CA LYS A 76 -15.15 -21.23 -5.20
C LYS A 76 -15.81 -19.88 -4.98
N PHE A 77 -15.75 -19.34 -3.76
CA PHE A 77 -16.38 -18.08 -3.42
C PHE A 77 -15.41 -17.13 -2.72
N GLY A 78 -15.41 -15.87 -3.13
CA GLY A 78 -14.67 -14.81 -2.46
C GLY A 78 -15.43 -13.49 -2.47
N GLN A 79 -15.03 -12.58 -1.60
CA GLN A 79 -15.74 -11.33 -1.34
C GLN A 79 -14.78 -10.17 -1.06
N TRP A 80 -15.27 -8.94 -1.26
CA TRP A 80 -14.60 -7.73 -0.77
C TRP A 80 -15.64 -6.69 -0.33
N ALA A 81 -15.28 -5.88 0.65
CA ALA A 81 -16.08 -4.74 1.07
C ALA A 81 -15.71 -3.50 0.25
N ASP A 82 -16.72 -2.77 -0.23
CA ASP A 82 -16.56 -1.47 -0.86
C ASP A 82 -17.23 -0.40 0.00
N SER A 83 -16.40 0.26 0.82
CA SER A 83 -16.87 1.33 1.72
C SER A 83 -17.45 2.52 0.96
N ARG A 84 -16.97 2.81 -0.26
CA ARG A 84 -17.49 3.92 -1.08
C ARG A 84 -18.89 3.59 -1.58
N ALA A 85 -19.13 2.35 -1.98
CA ALA A 85 -20.44 1.89 -2.43
C ALA A 85 -21.35 1.41 -1.28
N ASN A 86 -20.85 1.38 -0.03
CA ASN A 86 -21.53 0.86 1.17
C ASN A 86 -22.14 -0.54 0.96
N THR A 87 -21.41 -1.41 0.27
CA THR A 87 -21.84 -2.77 -0.07
C THR A 87 -20.68 -3.76 0.05
N VAL A 88 -21.00 -5.04 0.16
CA VAL A 88 -20.02 -6.13 0.11
C VAL A 88 -20.36 -6.96 -1.12
N TYR A 89 -19.42 -7.06 -2.05
CA TYR A 89 -19.58 -7.87 -3.25
C TYR A 89 -19.05 -9.28 -3.00
N GLY A 90 -19.74 -10.27 -3.56
CA GLY A 90 -19.36 -11.67 -3.53
C GLY A 90 -19.37 -12.26 -4.93
N LEU A 91 -18.39 -13.12 -5.22
CA LEU A 91 -18.24 -13.78 -6.52
C LEU A 91 -18.16 -15.29 -6.34
N GLY A 92 -19.08 -16.00 -7.00
CA GLY A 92 -19.07 -17.46 -7.12
C GLY A 92 -18.51 -17.90 -8.46
N PHE A 93 -17.35 -18.55 -8.44
CA PHE A 93 -16.61 -18.99 -9.63
C PHE A 93 -16.93 -20.45 -10.02
N ALA A 94 -16.65 -20.80 -11.28
CA ALA A 94 -16.86 -22.16 -11.78
C ALA A 94 -15.87 -23.18 -11.17
N SER A 95 -14.65 -22.75 -10.85
CA SER A 95 -13.56 -23.57 -10.31
C SER A 95 -12.74 -22.78 -9.29
N GLU A 96 -12.00 -23.50 -8.44
CA GLU A 96 -11.04 -22.92 -7.48
C GLU A 96 -9.92 -22.15 -8.20
N GLN A 97 -9.51 -22.65 -9.37
CA GLN A 97 -8.50 -21.99 -10.21
C GLN A 97 -8.91 -20.56 -10.58
N HIS A 98 -10.16 -20.35 -11.02
CA HIS A 98 -10.66 -19.02 -11.35
C HIS A 98 -10.76 -18.10 -10.12
N LEU A 99 -11.12 -18.63 -8.95
CA LEU A 99 -11.10 -17.88 -7.69
C LEU A 99 -9.67 -17.42 -7.35
N THR A 100 -8.70 -18.32 -7.48
CA THR A 100 -7.29 -18.02 -7.18
C THR A 100 -6.72 -16.97 -8.13
N GLN A 101 -6.94 -17.12 -9.45
CA GLN A 101 -6.52 -16.12 -10.44
C GLN A 101 -7.13 -14.73 -10.16
N PHE A 102 -8.42 -14.67 -9.81
CA PHE A 102 -9.07 -13.40 -9.49
C PHE A 102 -8.48 -12.75 -8.24
N ALA A 103 -8.16 -13.55 -7.22
CA ALA A 103 -7.55 -13.09 -5.97
C ALA A 103 -6.11 -12.59 -6.16
N GLU A 104 -5.31 -13.28 -6.96
CA GLU A 104 -3.96 -12.84 -7.34
C GLU A 104 -4.03 -11.52 -8.09
N LYS A 105 -4.94 -11.42 -9.07
CA LYS A 105 -5.12 -10.18 -9.82
C LYS A 105 -5.61 -9.02 -8.95
N PHE A 106 -6.40 -9.31 -7.91
CA PHE A 106 -6.81 -8.30 -6.93
C PHE A 106 -5.59 -7.70 -6.22
N GLN A 107 -4.63 -8.53 -5.79
CA GLN A 107 -3.41 -8.05 -5.12
C GLN A 107 -2.54 -7.22 -6.06
N GLU A 108 -2.32 -7.67 -7.30
CA GLU A 108 -1.58 -6.91 -8.31
C GLU A 108 -2.20 -5.52 -8.56
N VAL A 109 -3.52 -5.48 -8.74
CA VAL A 109 -4.26 -4.23 -8.99
C VAL A 109 -4.28 -3.32 -7.76
N LYS A 110 -4.31 -3.89 -6.55
CA LYS A 110 -4.21 -3.14 -5.29
C LYS A 110 -2.84 -2.45 -5.15
N GLU A 111 -1.75 -3.16 -5.47
CA GLU A 111 -0.40 -2.57 -5.49
C GLU A 111 -0.27 -1.50 -6.58
N ALA A 112 -0.82 -1.75 -7.78
CA ALA A 112 -0.85 -0.75 -8.84
C ALA A 112 -1.64 0.50 -8.43
N ALA A 113 -2.75 0.34 -7.70
CA ALA A 113 -3.53 1.44 -7.15
C ALA A 113 -2.79 2.23 -6.06
N ARG A 114 -1.95 1.57 -5.24
CA ARG A 114 -1.04 2.23 -4.29
C ARG A 114 -0.04 3.12 -5.03
N LEU A 115 0.66 2.57 -6.02
CA LEU A 115 1.64 3.30 -6.83
C LEU A 115 1.00 4.45 -7.63
N ALA A 116 -0.21 4.27 -8.15
CA ALA A 116 -0.93 5.32 -8.87
C ALA A 116 -1.26 6.52 -7.97
N ARG A 117 -1.60 6.26 -6.69
CA ARG A 117 -1.84 7.32 -5.69
C ARG A 117 -0.55 8.04 -5.29
N GLU A 118 0.53 7.30 -5.07
CA GLU A 118 1.85 7.86 -4.73
C GLU A 118 2.36 8.80 -5.83
N LYS A 119 2.29 8.37 -7.10
CA LYS A 119 2.67 9.22 -8.26
C LYS A 119 1.87 10.51 -8.37
N SER A 120 0.63 10.52 -7.89
CA SER A 120 -0.22 11.72 -7.88
C SER A 120 0.03 12.63 -6.68
N GLN A 121 0.70 12.15 -5.62
CA GLN A 121 1.06 12.94 -4.44
C GLN A 121 2.48 13.52 -4.53
N ASP A 122 3.44 12.81 -5.13
CA ASP A 122 4.84 13.29 -5.25
C ASP A 122 5.05 14.46 -6.24
N GLY A 123 4.02 14.87 -6.99
CA GLY A 123 4.09 16.06 -7.86
C GLY A 123 3.93 17.41 -7.14
N GLY A 124 3.89 17.43 -5.79
CA GLY A 124 3.34 18.54 -5.01
C GLY A 124 4.29 19.40 -4.16
N GLU A 125 5.47 18.94 -3.73
CA GLU A 125 6.27 19.69 -2.73
C GLU A 125 7.78 19.52 -2.93
N LEU A 126 8.40 20.39 -3.73
CA LEU A 126 9.84 20.68 -3.69
C LEU A 126 10.09 22.18 -3.86
N THR A 127 9.51 23.00 -2.98
CA THR A 127 9.96 24.38 -2.76
C THR A 127 9.73 24.75 -1.30
N SER A 128 10.74 24.61 -0.44
CA SER A 128 11.10 25.56 0.62
C SER A 128 12.28 25.04 1.43
N PRO A 129 13.48 25.63 1.26
CA PRO A 129 14.57 25.46 2.21
C PRO A 129 14.38 26.45 3.37
N ALA A 130 14.65 26.05 4.61
CA ALA A 130 15.47 26.82 5.58
C ALA A 130 15.30 26.32 7.02
N LEU A 131 16.43 26.35 7.74
CA LEU A 131 16.62 26.34 9.21
C LEU A 131 16.45 24.95 9.86
N GLY A 132 17.48 24.23 10.30
CA GLY A 132 18.73 24.67 10.89
C GLY A 132 18.54 24.91 12.40
N LEU A 133 19.33 24.18 13.20
CA LEU A 133 19.64 24.34 14.63
C LEU A 133 19.12 23.25 15.57
N ALA A 134 20.08 22.43 15.97
CA ALA A 134 20.14 21.55 17.13
C ALA A 134 19.63 22.21 18.42
N SER A 135 19.15 21.39 19.36
CA SER A 135 19.67 21.31 20.74
C SER A 135 18.78 20.48 21.68
N HIS A 136 19.35 19.39 22.19
CA HIS A 136 19.30 18.85 23.55
C HIS A 136 17.99 18.45 24.28
N GLN A 137 18.02 17.20 24.80
CA GLN A 137 17.57 16.74 26.15
C GLN A 137 16.04 16.79 26.44
N VAL A 138 15.32 15.76 26.90
CA VAL A 138 15.50 14.78 28.00
C VAL A 138 14.44 13.64 27.83
N PRO A 139 14.65 12.37 28.25
CA PRO A 139 13.69 11.25 28.10
C PRO A 139 12.93 10.90 29.43
N PRO A 140 12.20 9.75 29.55
CA PRO A 140 10.74 9.62 29.53
C PRO A 140 10.09 9.33 30.92
N SER A 141 8.75 9.31 31.01
CA SER A 141 8.03 8.83 32.21
C SER A 141 6.80 7.96 31.85
N PRO A 142 6.58 6.81 32.53
CA PRO A 142 5.56 5.81 32.19
C PRO A 142 4.31 5.82 33.09
N LEU A 143 3.30 5.02 32.69
CA LEU A 143 2.21 4.39 33.45
C LEU A 143 1.12 5.28 34.09
N VAL A 144 -0.11 5.15 33.58
CA VAL A 144 -1.36 5.31 34.34
C VAL A 144 -2.41 4.29 33.85
N SER A 145 -2.70 3.31 34.73
CA SER A 145 -4.02 2.80 35.18
C SER A 145 -5.09 2.35 34.16
N ALA A 146 -6.06 1.48 34.46
CA ALA A 146 -6.37 0.45 35.46
C ALA A 146 -7.84 0.02 35.17
N ASN A 147 -8.24 -1.17 35.62
CA ASN A 147 -9.62 -1.72 35.73
C ASN A 147 -10.20 -2.37 34.45
N GLY A 148 -10.76 -3.58 34.46
CA GLY A 148 -11.07 -4.59 35.48
C GLY A 148 -11.83 -5.76 34.82
N PRO A 149 -11.84 -6.98 35.39
CA PRO A 149 -12.43 -8.17 34.75
C PRO A 149 -13.93 -8.32 35.08
N GLY A 150 -14.73 -8.76 34.11
CA GLY A 150 -16.18 -8.94 34.24
C GLY A 150 -16.67 -10.19 33.51
N GLU A 151 -17.37 -11.02 34.25
CA GLU A 151 -17.80 -12.37 33.93
C GLU A 151 -18.82 -12.45 32.78
N GLU A 152 -18.58 -13.29 31.77
CA GLU A 152 -19.67 -13.96 31.05
C GLU A 152 -19.40 -15.45 30.99
N LYS A 153 -20.20 -16.16 31.80
CA LYS A 153 -20.58 -17.57 31.67
C LYS A 153 -20.85 -17.83 30.18
N LEU A 154 -20.45 -18.97 29.62
CA LEU A 154 -21.36 -20.09 29.40
C LEU A 154 -20.63 -21.24 28.64
N PHE A 155 -20.92 -22.47 29.09
CA PHE A 155 -20.67 -23.78 28.46
C PHE A 155 -19.22 -24.30 28.34
N ARG A 156 -18.78 -25.01 29.38
CA ARG A 156 -17.84 -26.15 29.25
C ARG A 156 -18.56 -27.43 29.67
N SER A 157 -19.00 -28.22 28.69
CA SER A 157 -19.46 -29.59 28.91
C SER A 157 -18.27 -30.55 28.84
N GLN A 158 -18.04 -31.22 29.97
CA GLN A 158 -17.54 -32.57 30.19
C GLN A 158 -16.83 -33.28 29.02
N SER A 159 -15.53 -33.51 29.17
CA SER A 159 -14.80 -34.77 28.89
C SER A 159 -13.31 -34.44 28.73
N ALA A 160 -12.52 -34.62 29.79
CA ALA A 160 -11.06 -34.73 29.66
C ALA A 160 -10.53 -35.44 30.90
N ASP A 161 -10.13 -36.70 30.69
CA ASP A 161 -9.29 -37.45 31.60
C ASP A 161 -8.09 -36.61 32.05
N ALA A 162 -7.71 -36.76 33.31
CA ALA A 162 -6.61 -36.02 33.91
C ALA A 162 -5.31 -36.26 33.10
N PRO A 163 -4.64 -35.22 32.60
CA PRO A 163 -3.38 -35.38 31.88
C PRO A 163 -2.33 -35.95 32.84
N GLY A 164 -1.70 -37.06 32.45
CA GLY A 164 -0.66 -37.72 33.23
C GLY A 164 0.54 -36.80 33.51
N PRO A 165 1.43 -37.15 34.46
CA PRO A 165 2.57 -36.33 34.84
C PRO A 165 3.47 -35.92 33.65
N THR A 166 3.56 -36.76 32.63
CA THR A 166 4.27 -36.51 31.37
C THR A 166 3.62 -35.44 30.48
N GLU A 167 2.29 -35.34 30.48
CA GLU A 167 1.57 -34.31 29.72
C GLU A 167 1.61 -32.97 30.44
N ARG A 168 1.62 -32.97 31.78
CA ARG A 168 1.87 -31.77 32.58
C ARG A 168 3.28 -31.23 32.39
N GLU A 169 4.29 -32.09 32.26
CA GLU A 169 5.65 -31.68 31.89
C GLU A 169 5.74 -31.18 30.44
N ARG A 170 5.04 -31.82 29.48
CA ARG A 170 4.95 -31.29 28.10
C ARG A 170 4.28 -29.93 28.04
N LEU A 171 3.17 -29.73 28.75
CA LEU A 171 2.49 -28.43 28.85
C LEU A 171 3.39 -27.38 29.51
N LYS A 172 4.12 -27.74 30.57
CA LYS A 172 5.09 -26.83 31.21
C LYS A 172 6.24 -26.47 30.27
N LYS A 173 6.73 -27.42 29.46
CA LYS A 173 7.76 -27.18 28.44
C LYS A 173 7.22 -26.31 27.30
N MET A 174 6.00 -26.55 26.82
CA MET A 174 5.34 -25.72 25.81
C MET A 174 5.09 -24.28 26.30
N LEU A 175 4.71 -24.10 27.56
CA LEU A 175 4.57 -22.76 28.15
C LEU A 175 5.92 -22.06 28.34
N SER A 176 6.99 -22.81 28.60
CA SER A 176 8.35 -22.27 28.72
C SER A 176 8.95 -21.90 27.35
N GLU A 177 8.64 -22.67 26.30
CA GLU A 177 9.03 -22.38 24.91
C GLU A 177 8.12 -21.30 24.26
N GLY A 178 6.92 -21.06 24.82
CA GLY A 178 5.98 -20.03 24.37
C GLY A 178 6.38 -18.58 24.66
N SER A 179 7.47 -18.35 25.40
CA SER A 179 7.96 -17.00 25.75
C SER A 179 8.42 -16.18 24.53
N VAL A 180 8.82 -16.83 23.43
CA VAL A 180 9.21 -16.12 22.19
C VAL A 180 8.02 -15.42 21.53
N GLY A 181 6.82 -16.02 21.60
CA GLY A 181 5.62 -15.42 21.03
C GLY A 181 5.20 -14.15 21.77
N GLU A 182 5.22 -14.17 23.10
CA GLU A 182 4.85 -13.02 23.94
C GLU A 182 5.80 -11.83 23.70
N VAL A 183 7.12 -12.07 23.66
CA VAL A 183 8.13 -11.03 23.36
C VAL A 183 7.99 -10.49 21.93
N GLN A 184 7.61 -11.31 20.94
CA GLN A 184 7.35 -10.84 19.58
C GLN A 184 6.13 -9.92 19.51
N TRP A 185 5.01 -10.29 20.14
CA TRP A 185 3.82 -9.44 20.16
C TRP A 185 4.05 -8.12 20.92
N GLU A 186 4.80 -8.14 22.03
CA GLU A 186 5.20 -6.92 22.74
C GLU A 186 6.09 -6.01 21.87
N ALA A 187 7.09 -6.58 21.18
CA ALA A 187 7.95 -5.82 20.28
C ALA A 187 7.17 -5.22 19.09
N GLU A 188 6.25 -5.99 18.49
CA GLU A 188 5.36 -5.51 17.43
C GLU A 188 4.41 -4.42 17.94
N PHE A 189 3.88 -4.55 19.15
CA PHE A 189 3.04 -3.53 19.78
C PHE A 189 3.80 -2.22 19.97
N PHE A 190 5.02 -2.25 20.52
CA PHE A 190 5.86 -1.06 20.67
C PHE A 190 6.25 -0.45 19.33
N ALA A 191 6.58 -1.26 18.32
CA ALA A 191 6.89 -0.78 16.97
C ALA A 191 5.66 -0.10 16.31
N LEU A 192 4.48 -0.68 16.46
CA LEU A 192 3.22 -0.08 16.01
C LEU A 192 2.89 1.21 16.76
N GLN A 193 3.14 1.26 18.07
CA GLN A 193 2.94 2.46 18.89
C GLN A 193 3.89 3.59 18.48
N ASP A 194 5.17 3.30 18.24
CA ASP A 194 6.16 4.25 17.73
C ASP A 194 5.78 4.76 16.33
N SER A 195 5.37 3.86 15.43
CA SER A 195 4.87 4.21 14.11
C SER A 195 3.64 5.11 14.17
N ASN A 196 2.68 4.82 15.06
CA ASN A 196 1.50 5.64 15.27
C ASN A 196 1.86 7.03 15.81
N ASN A 197 2.80 7.11 16.77
CA ASN A 197 3.32 8.39 17.27
C ASN A 197 3.99 9.23 16.16
N LYS A 198 4.77 8.59 15.28
CA LYS A 198 5.38 9.23 14.11
C LYS A 198 4.32 9.73 13.13
N LEU A 199 3.31 8.92 12.82
CA LEU A 199 2.18 9.32 11.96
C LEU A 199 1.38 10.47 12.57
N ALA A 200 1.15 10.47 13.88
CA ALA A 200 0.50 11.57 14.58
C ALA A 200 1.35 12.85 14.57
N GLY A 201 2.67 12.73 14.63
CA GLY A 201 3.64 13.82 14.41
C GLY A 201 3.52 14.41 13.01
N ALA A 202 3.66 13.57 12.00
CA ALA A 202 3.56 13.95 10.59
C ALA A 202 2.20 14.60 10.25
N LEU A 203 1.10 14.10 10.84
CA LEU A 203 -0.22 14.69 10.65
C LEU A 203 -0.33 16.10 11.28
N ARG A 204 0.28 16.32 12.45
CA ARG A 204 0.34 17.65 13.07
C ARG A 204 1.17 18.62 12.22
N GLU A 205 2.31 18.17 11.71
CA GLU A 205 3.16 18.96 10.81
C GLU A 205 2.46 19.29 9.49
N ALA A 206 1.80 18.32 8.85
CA ALA A 206 1.02 18.53 7.64
C ALA A 206 -0.14 19.53 7.85
N ASN A 207 -0.82 19.46 9.00
CA ASN A 207 -1.87 20.44 9.35
C ASN A 207 -1.29 21.85 9.59
N ALA A 208 -0.13 21.96 10.21
CA ALA A 208 0.56 23.25 10.41
C ALA A 208 1.03 23.84 9.07
N ALA A 209 1.63 23.03 8.20
CA ALA A 209 2.03 23.42 6.85
C ALA A 209 0.82 23.87 6.02
N ALA A 210 -0.29 23.13 6.06
CA ALA A 210 -1.53 23.52 5.37
C ALA A 210 -2.09 24.87 5.88
N ALA A 211 -1.96 25.17 7.17
CA ALA A 211 -2.34 26.47 7.72
C ALA A 211 -1.42 27.60 7.24
N GLN A 212 -0.10 27.37 7.21
CA GLN A 212 0.88 28.32 6.67
C GLN A 212 0.63 28.60 5.18
N TRP A 213 0.40 27.56 4.37
CA TRP A 213 0.09 27.72 2.95
C TRP A 213 -1.19 28.52 2.71
N ARG A 214 -2.23 28.33 3.54
CA ARG A 214 -3.46 29.14 3.48
C ARG A 214 -3.18 30.62 3.81
N GLN A 215 -2.41 30.88 4.87
CA GLN A 215 -2.02 32.24 5.24
C GLN A 215 -1.21 32.92 4.12
N GLN A 216 -0.27 32.20 3.50
CA GLN A 216 0.52 32.71 2.39
C GLN A 216 -0.34 33.00 1.15
N LEU A 217 -1.32 32.13 0.85
CA LEU A 217 -2.27 32.35 -0.25
C LEU A 217 -3.13 33.61 -0.02
N GLU A 218 -3.57 33.85 1.22
CA GLU A 218 -4.31 35.07 1.59
C GLU A 218 -3.42 36.32 1.46
N ALA A 219 -2.16 36.26 1.92
CA ALA A 219 -1.21 37.36 1.78
C ALA A 219 -0.93 37.70 0.30
N GLN A 220 -0.73 36.69 -0.55
CA GLN A 220 -0.50 36.87 -1.98
C GLN A 220 -1.75 37.41 -2.70
N ARG A 221 -2.96 37.00 -2.29
CA ARG A 221 -4.21 37.57 -2.81
C ARG A 221 -4.35 39.05 -2.45
N ALA A 222 -4.08 39.41 -1.19
CA ALA A 222 -4.11 40.80 -0.75
C ALA A 222 -3.06 41.67 -1.49
N GLU A 223 -1.86 41.14 -1.71
CA GLU A 223 -0.83 41.82 -2.51
C GLU A 223 -1.26 42.00 -3.98
N ALA A 224 -1.85 40.97 -4.59
CA ALA A 224 -2.36 41.05 -5.96
C ALA A 224 -3.52 42.06 -6.09
N GLU A 225 -4.39 42.17 -5.10
CA GLU A 225 -5.45 43.19 -5.04
C GLU A 225 -4.86 44.60 -4.89
N ARG A 226 -3.87 44.78 -4.02
CA ARG A 226 -3.14 46.06 -3.86
C ARG A 226 -2.48 46.50 -5.16
N LEU A 227 -1.83 45.59 -5.88
CA LEU A 227 -1.20 45.89 -7.17
C LEU A 227 -2.25 46.21 -8.24
N ARG A 228 -3.39 45.51 -8.28
CA ARG A 228 -4.49 45.84 -9.20
C ARG A 228 -5.06 47.23 -8.95
N GLN A 229 -5.26 47.61 -7.68
CA GLN A 229 -5.68 48.97 -7.32
C GLN A 229 -4.66 50.01 -7.76
N ARG A 230 -3.36 49.75 -7.54
CA ARG A 230 -2.29 50.67 -7.96
C ARG A 230 -2.22 50.83 -9.48
N VAL A 231 -2.43 49.76 -10.24
CA VAL A 231 -2.50 49.82 -11.71
C VAL A 231 -3.71 50.66 -12.14
N ALA A 232 -4.89 50.44 -11.55
CA ALA A 232 -6.08 51.24 -11.86
C ALA A 232 -5.91 52.74 -11.53
N GLU A 233 -5.23 53.07 -10.42
CA GLU A 233 -4.86 54.46 -10.08
C GLU A 233 -3.92 55.08 -11.10
N LEU A 234 -2.94 54.32 -11.61
CA LEU A 234 -1.99 54.78 -12.61
C LEU A 234 -2.65 54.92 -13.99
N GLU A 235 -3.56 54.01 -14.36
CA GLU A 235 -4.36 54.10 -15.58
C GLU A 235 -5.30 55.31 -15.55
N ALA A 236 -5.90 55.63 -14.40
CA ALA A 236 -6.73 56.84 -14.23
C ALA A 236 -5.90 58.14 -14.32
N GLN A 237 -4.68 58.15 -13.78
CA GLN A 237 -3.75 59.28 -13.92
C GLN A 237 -3.32 59.46 -15.39
N ALA A 238 -2.97 58.37 -16.07
CA ALA A 238 -2.60 58.40 -17.49
C ALA A 238 -3.76 58.89 -18.38
N ALA A 239 -5.00 58.48 -18.10
CA ALA A 239 -6.17 58.98 -18.81
C ALA A 239 -6.41 60.48 -18.61
N SER A 240 -5.99 61.05 -17.48
CA SER A 240 -6.12 62.49 -17.19
C SER A 240 -5.02 63.36 -17.82
N GLU A 241 -3.84 62.79 -18.12
CA GLU A 241 -2.73 63.54 -18.74
C GLU A 241 -2.81 63.58 -20.28
N VAL A 242 -3.66 62.76 -20.90
CA VAL A 242 -3.86 62.76 -22.37
C VAL A 242 -4.85 63.86 -22.77
N THR A 243 -4.43 65.12 -22.62
CA THR A 243 -4.95 66.25 -23.40
C THR A 243 -4.08 66.44 -24.66
N PRO A 244 -4.68 66.57 -25.87
CA PRO A 244 -3.94 66.48 -27.11
C PRO A 244 -3.33 67.84 -27.49
N THR A 245 -2.02 67.98 -27.27
CA THR A 245 -1.17 68.89 -28.03
C THR A 245 -0.23 68.00 -28.84
N GLY A 246 -0.43 67.80 -30.14
CA GLY A 246 -0.48 68.86 -31.14
C GLY A 246 0.95 69.15 -31.58
N GLU A 247 1.39 68.44 -32.61
CA GLU A 247 2.38 68.89 -33.59
C GLU A 247 3.81 69.15 -33.08
N LYS A 248 4.67 68.10 -33.11
CA LYS A 248 6.13 68.23 -33.29
C LYS A 248 6.77 66.87 -33.63
N GLU A 249 6.23 66.22 -34.67
CA GLU A 249 6.84 65.04 -35.28
C GLU A 249 8.06 65.47 -36.11
N GLY A 250 9.21 64.84 -35.88
CA GLY A 250 10.37 64.95 -36.77
C GLY A 250 11.74 64.94 -36.09
N LEU A 251 11.92 65.64 -34.97
CA LEU A 251 13.23 65.78 -34.32
C LEU A 251 13.36 65.03 -32.98
N GLY A 252 12.25 64.77 -32.27
CA GLY A 252 12.26 64.03 -31.00
C GLY A 252 12.25 62.50 -31.13
N GLN A 253 11.80 61.97 -32.28
CA GLN A 253 11.74 60.52 -32.50
C GLN A 253 13.14 59.89 -32.60
N GLY A 254 14.13 60.60 -33.16
CA GLY A 254 15.51 60.13 -33.23
C GLY A 254 16.14 59.97 -31.84
N GLN A 255 15.98 60.97 -30.96
CA GLN A 255 16.48 60.90 -29.58
C GLN A 255 15.75 59.84 -28.75
N SER A 256 14.45 59.64 -28.99
CA SER A 256 13.67 58.59 -28.31
C SER A 256 14.09 57.18 -28.75
N LEU A 257 14.43 56.99 -30.02
CA LEU A 257 14.87 55.70 -30.56
C LEU A 257 16.29 55.36 -30.06
N GLU A 258 17.17 56.35 -30.01
CA GLU A 258 18.54 56.22 -29.47
C GLU A 258 18.52 55.88 -27.96
N GLN A 259 17.60 56.47 -27.19
CA GLN A 259 17.38 56.10 -25.78
C GLN A 259 16.84 54.68 -25.61
N LEU A 260 15.92 54.24 -26.49
CA LEU A 260 15.40 52.86 -26.48
C LEU A 260 16.49 51.84 -26.83
N GLU A 261 17.35 52.13 -27.82
CA GLU A 261 18.50 51.26 -28.15
C GLU A 261 19.49 51.16 -26.99
N ALA A 262 19.82 52.27 -26.32
CA ALA A 262 20.70 52.25 -25.15
C ALA A 262 20.10 51.45 -23.97
N LEU A 263 18.79 51.55 -23.78
CA LEU A 263 18.08 50.78 -22.75
C LEU A 263 18.06 49.28 -23.08
N VAL A 264 17.83 48.91 -24.35
CA VAL A 264 17.89 47.51 -24.81
C VAL A 264 19.29 46.94 -24.62
N GLN A 265 20.34 47.66 -24.99
CA GLN A 265 21.72 47.21 -24.76
C GLN A 265 22.02 47.01 -23.26
N THR A 266 21.55 47.92 -22.40
CA THR A 266 21.72 47.79 -20.95
C THR A 266 20.97 46.55 -20.42
N LYS A 267 19.74 46.30 -20.88
CA LYS A 267 18.97 45.11 -20.53
C LYS A 267 19.60 43.82 -21.06
N ASP A 268 20.20 43.83 -22.24
CA ASP A 268 20.90 42.66 -22.80
C ASP A 268 22.17 42.34 -21.99
N GLN A 269 22.91 43.34 -21.53
CA GLN A 269 24.04 43.17 -20.61
C GLN A 269 23.60 42.62 -19.24
N GLU A 270 22.48 43.14 -18.70
CA GLU A 270 21.88 42.63 -17.47
C GLU A 270 21.45 41.16 -17.62
N ILE A 271 20.81 40.79 -18.74
CA ILE A 271 20.42 39.40 -19.04
C ILE A 271 21.64 38.50 -19.18
N GLN A 272 22.71 38.93 -19.85
CA GLN A 272 23.96 38.15 -19.93
C GLN A 272 24.58 37.93 -18.54
N THR A 273 24.58 38.96 -17.70
CA THR A 273 25.10 38.91 -16.34
C THR A 273 24.24 38.00 -15.45
N LEU A 274 22.92 38.06 -15.56
CA LEU A 274 22.02 37.16 -14.84
C LEU A 274 22.15 35.72 -15.32
N LYS A 275 22.34 35.49 -16.63
CA LYS A 275 22.57 34.15 -17.18
C LYS A 275 23.87 33.54 -16.67
N SER A 276 24.96 34.31 -16.60
CA SER A 276 26.24 33.80 -16.07
C SER A 276 26.18 33.54 -14.56
N GLN A 277 25.46 34.36 -13.80
CA GLN A 277 25.24 34.15 -12.36
C GLN A 277 24.31 32.98 -12.05
N THR A 278 23.32 32.70 -12.92
CA THR A 278 22.31 31.64 -12.67
C THR A 278 22.73 30.29 -13.24
N GLY A 279 23.45 30.25 -14.37
CA GLY A 279 23.80 29.00 -15.06
C GLY A 279 24.83 28.16 -14.31
N GLY A 280 25.96 28.75 -13.92
CA GLY A 280 27.08 28.00 -13.31
C GLY A 280 26.72 27.30 -11.99
N PRO A 281 26.16 28.01 -10.99
CA PRO A 281 25.79 27.39 -9.72
C PRO A 281 24.66 26.38 -9.85
N ARG A 282 23.69 26.62 -10.75
CA ARG A 282 22.57 25.70 -10.98
C ARG A 282 23.00 24.43 -11.68
N GLU A 283 23.84 24.52 -12.71
CA GLU A 283 24.38 23.33 -13.39
C GLU A 283 25.25 22.48 -12.46
N ALA A 284 26.03 23.11 -11.58
CA ALA A 284 26.82 22.41 -10.57
C ALA A 284 25.94 21.70 -9.53
N LEU A 285 24.85 22.35 -9.08
CA LEU A 285 23.88 21.74 -8.17
C LEU A 285 23.17 20.56 -8.84
N GLU A 286 22.67 20.74 -10.07
CA GLU A 286 22.02 19.67 -10.84
C GLU A 286 22.99 18.51 -11.13
N ALA A 287 24.28 18.78 -11.34
CA ALA A 287 25.30 17.74 -11.50
C ALA A 287 25.55 16.97 -10.20
N ALA A 288 25.63 17.66 -9.06
CA ALA A 288 25.79 17.03 -7.75
C ALA A 288 24.57 16.17 -7.38
N GLU A 289 23.35 16.65 -7.64
CA GLU A 289 22.11 15.88 -7.44
C GLU A 289 22.06 14.65 -8.37
N ARG A 290 22.52 14.77 -9.61
CA ARG A 290 22.65 13.63 -10.54
C ARG A 290 23.67 12.60 -10.06
N GLU A 291 24.81 13.03 -9.53
CA GLU A 291 25.83 12.15 -8.98
C GLU A 291 25.32 11.43 -7.71
N GLU A 292 24.67 12.15 -6.80
CA GLU A 292 24.06 11.56 -5.59
C GLU A 292 22.98 10.54 -5.95
N THR A 293 22.09 10.87 -6.89
CA THR A 293 21.05 9.94 -7.35
C THR A 293 21.64 8.72 -8.06
N GLN A 294 22.71 8.89 -8.84
CA GLN A 294 23.42 7.79 -9.47
C GLN A 294 24.12 6.87 -8.45
N GLN A 295 24.76 7.43 -7.43
CA GLN A 295 25.36 6.65 -6.34
C GLN A 295 24.30 5.86 -5.58
N LYS A 296 23.17 6.49 -5.25
CA LYS A 296 22.05 5.82 -4.57
C LYS A 296 21.46 4.68 -5.38
N VAL A 297 21.40 4.81 -6.70
CA VAL A 297 20.97 3.72 -7.60
C VAL A 297 21.97 2.56 -7.55
N GLN A 298 23.27 2.83 -7.61
CA GLN A 298 24.30 1.78 -7.52
C GLN A 298 24.27 1.05 -6.16
N ASP A 299 24.09 1.78 -5.06
CA ASP A 299 23.97 1.19 -3.72
C ASP A 299 22.71 0.31 -3.60
N LEU A 300 21.60 0.72 -4.22
CA LEU A 300 20.38 -0.09 -4.27
C LEU A 300 20.55 -1.32 -5.16
N GLU A 301 21.24 -1.21 -6.30
CA GLU A 301 21.51 -2.34 -7.19
C GLU A 301 22.39 -3.40 -6.52
N THR A 302 23.46 -2.98 -5.83
CA THR A 302 24.35 -3.89 -5.10
C THR A 302 23.62 -4.60 -3.96
N ARG A 303 22.82 -3.88 -3.17
CA ARG A 303 21.99 -4.46 -2.10
C ARG A 303 20.93 -5.42 -2.64
N ASN A 304 20.32 -5.09 -3.78
CA ASN A 304 19.33 -5.97 -4.40
C ASN A 304 19.98 -7.28 -4.90
N ALA A 305 21.17 -7.19 -5.51
CA ALA A 305 21.93 -8.38 -5.91
C ALA A 305 22.33 -9.27 -4.72
N GLU A 306 22.69 -8.68 -3.57
CA GLU A 306 22.95 -9.42 -2.34
C GLU A 306 21.70 -10.12 -1.80
N LEU A 307 20.56 -9.43 -1.76
CA LEU A 307 19.28 -10.00 -1.34
C LEU A 307 18.83 -11.14 -2.26
N GLU A 308 19.00 -11.01 -3.58
CA GLU A 308 18.73 -12.09 -4.52
C GLU A 308 19.62 -13.32 -4.27
N HIS A 309 20.91 -13.10 -3.94
CA HIS A 309 21.82 -14.20 -3.61
C HIS A 309 21.38 -14.91 -2.32
N GLN A 310 21.02 -14.16 -1.28
CA GLN A 310 20.52 -14.70 -0.01
C GLN A 310 19.21 -15.48 -0.22
N LEU A 311 18.29 -14.96 -1.03
CA LEU A 311 17.02 -15.61 -1.35
C LEU A 311 17.26 -16.95 -2.07
N ARG A 312 18.14 -16.99 -3.08
CA ARG A 312 18.51 -18.24 -3.76
C ARG A 312 19.18 -19.25 -2.83
N ALA A 313 19.96 -18.79 -1.85
CA ALA A 313 20.57 -19.67 -0.85
C ALA A 313 19.53 -20.27 0.10
N MET A 314 18.57 -19.46 0.56
CA MET A 314 17.45 -19.92 1.40
C MET A 314 16.53 -20.89 0.65
N GLU A 315 16.23 -20.63 -0.63
CA GLU A 315 15.45 -21.55 -1.47
C GLU A 315 16.12 -22.91 -1.61
N ARG A 316 17.43 -22.96 -1.86
CA ARG A 316 18.19 -24.22 -1.90
C ARG A 316 18.12 -24.97 -0.58
N SER A 317 18.35 -24.29 0.54
CA SER A 317 18.29 -24.89 1.88
C SER A 317 16.89 -25.43 2.19
N LEU A 318 15.83 -24.72 1.79
CA LEU A 318 14.46 -25.14 1.98
C LEU A 318 14.12 -26.38 1.15
N GLU A 319 14.63 -26.47 -0.08
CA GLU A 319 14.43 -27.63 -0.94
C GLU A 319 15.19 -28.87 -0.44
N GLU A 320 16.41 -28.68 0.08
CA GLU A 320 17.17 -29.73 0.77
C GLU A 320 16.42 -30.24 2.01
N ALA A 321 15.87 -29.34 2.84
CA ALA A 321 15.09 -29.69 4.02
C ALA A 321 13.79 -30.44 3.66
N ARG A 322 13.13 -30.07 2.55
CA ARG A 322 11.97 -30.81 2.02
C ARG A 322 12.35 -32.21 1.55
N ALA A 323 13.44 -32.34 0.80
CA ALA A 323 13.93 -33.64 0.34
C ALA A 323 14.26 -34.56 1.53
N GLU A 324 14.88 -34.02 2.58
CA GLU A 324 15.20 -34.76 3.80
C GLU A 324 13.94 -35.20 4.56
N ARG A 325 12.94 -34.32 4.66
CA ARG A 325 11.64 -34.66 5.25
C ARG A 325 10.94 -35.80 4.49
N GLU A 326 10.99 -35.79 3.16
CA GLU A 326 10.39 -36.85 2.34
C GLU A 326 11.15 -38.18 2.50
N ARG A 327 12.48 -38.16 2.60
CA ARG A 327 13.27 -39.36 2.93
C ARG A 327 12.88 -39.93 4.29
N ALA A 328 12.82 -39.10 5.31
CA ALA A 328 12.42 -39.51 6.67
C ALA A 328 10.99 -40.08 6.69
N ARG A 329 10.05 -39.48 5.95
CA ARG A 329 8.68 -40.01 5.79
C ARG A 329 8.68 -41.39 5.14
N ALA A 330 9.47 -41.58 4.08
CA ALA A 330 9.59 -42.87 3.42
C ALA A 330 10.20 -43.94 4.34
N GLU A 331 11.17 -43.58 5.18
CA GLU A 331 11.74 -44.46 6.21
C GLU A 331 10.71 -44.89 7.25
N VAL A 332 9.94 -43.93 7.79
CA VAL A 332 8.84 -44.24 8.72
C VAL A 332 7.80 -45.13 8.06
N GLY A 333 7.46 -44.90 6.79
CA GLY A 333 6.54 -45.75 6.03
C GLY A 333 7.05 -47.19 5.89
N ARG A 334 8.35 -47.39 5.62
CA ARG A 334 8.96 -48.73 5.58
C ARG A 334 8.97 -49.41 6.95
N ALA A 335 9.27 -48.66 8.01
CA ALA A 335 9.23 -49.18 9.38
C ALA A 335 7.82 -49.61 9.80
N ALA A 336 6.80 -48.84 9.43
CA ALA A 336 5.39 -49.21 9.67
C ALA A 336 5.00 -50.50 8.95
N GLN A 337 5.38 -50.66 7.67
CA GLN A 337 5.14 -51.90 6.92
C GLN A 337 5.82 -53.11 7.56
N LEU A 338 7.04 -52.95 8.06
CA LEU A 338 7.74 -54.04 8.77
C LEU A 338 7.02 -54.42 10.07
N LEU A 339 6.55 -53.43 10.83
CA LEU A 339 5.76 -53.66 12.05
C LEU A 339 4.44 -54.38 11.75
N ASP A 340 3.75 -54.04 10.66
CA ASP A 340 2.52 -54.71 10.25
C ASP A 340 2.77 -56.21 9.95
N VAL A 341 3.87 -56.54 9.26
CA VAL A 341 4.28 -57.94 9.00
C VAL A 341 4.58 -58.66 10.31
N SER A 342 5.37 -58.06 11.22
CA SER A 342 5.68 -58.68 12.51
C SER A 342 4.44 -58.86 13.40
N LEU A 343 3.49 -57.92 13.38
CA LEU A 343 2.21 -58.04 14.09
C LEU A 343 1.35 -59.18 13.52
N PHE A 344 1.37 -59.38 12.21
CA PHE A 344 0.70 -60.51 11.56
C PHE A 344 1.32 -61.84 12.00
N GLU A 345 2.65 -61.99 11.92
CA GLU A 345 3.37 -63.20 12.36
C GLU A 345 3.11 -63.52 13.83
N LEU A 346 3.14 -62.50 14.71
CA LEU A 346 2.82 -62.67 16.13
C LEU A 346 1.35 -63.11 16.35
N SER A 347 0.43 -62.64 15.51
CA SER A 347 -0.97 -63.05 15.56
C SER A 347 -1.15 -64.52 15.15
N GLU A 348 -0.47 -64.96 14.08
CA GLU A 348 -0.45 -66.37 13.67
C GLU A 348 0.16 -67.28 14.75
N LEU A 349 1.26 -66.87 15.36
CA LEU A 349 1.88 -67.59 16.48
C LEU A 349 0.93 -67.71 17.68
N ARG A 350 0.24 -66.62 18.03
CA ARG A 350 -0.76 -66.61 19.12
C ARG A 350 -1.91 -67.57 18.83
N GLU A 351 -2.43 -67.59 17.61
CA GLU A 351 -3.47 -68.53 17.20
C GLU A 351 -2.98 -70.00 17.21
N GLY A 352 -1.75 -70.25 16.76
CA GLY A 352 -1.12 -71.57 16.83
C GLY A 352 -1.00 -72.09 18.26
N LEU A 353 -0.57 -71.23 19.19
CA LEU A 353 -0.50 -71.57 20.62
C LEU A 353 -1.88 -71.81 21.24
N ALA A 354 -2.89 -71.02 20.87
CA ALA A 354 -4.27 -71.23 21.34
C ALA A 354 -4.82 -72.59 20.89
N ARG A 355 -4.60 -72.98 19.63
CA ARG A 355 -5.01 -74.30 19.11
C ARG A 355 -4.32 -75.46 19.83
N LEU A 356 -3.03 -75.31 20.17
CA LEU A 356 -2.30 -76.32 20.95
C LEU A 356 -2.82 -76.44 22.38
N ALA A 357 -3.21 -75.33 23.01
CA ALA A 357 -3.80 -75.33 24.34
C ALA A 357 -5.19 -75.97 24.36
N GLU A 358 -6.01 -75.77 23.32
CA GLU A 358 -7.31 -76.42 23.15
C GLU A 358 -7.21 -77.92 22.82
N ALA A 359 -6.13 -78.34 22.16
CA ALA A 359 -5.86 -79.74 21.83
C ALA A 359 -5.20 -80.53 22.98
N ALA A 360 -4.84 -79.87 24.08
CA ALA A 360 -4.32 -80.54 25.26
C ALA A 360 -5.46 -81.33 25.94
N PRO A 361 -5.29 -82.64 26.17
CA PRO A 361 -6.33 -83.55 26.66
C PRO A 361 -6.75 -83.33 28.11
#